data_AF-X1NXN6-F1
#
_entry.id   AF-X1NXN6-F1
#
_cell.length_a   1.000
_cell.length_b   1.000
_cell.length_c   1.000
_cell.angle_alpha   90.00
_cell.angle_beta   90.00
_cell.angle_gamma   90.00
#
_symmetry.space_group_name_H-M   'P 1'
#
loop_
_entity.id
_entity.type
_entity.pdbx_description
1 polymer ?
#
loop_
_entity_poly.entity_id
_entity_poly.type
_entity_poly.pdbx_seq_one_letter_code
_entity_poly.pdbx_strand_id
1 'polypeptide(L)'
;HLLDDEKNKLPLCKRMRFKRKYKNALIYIAFDEKLPLIKRKRSIPYLIDFLLNLNKNQIKKEEIEIDDCPEIKWFNIQRGVYVGPIFRVGGFTSFGEPTLRKIKGKFNKKYQTKNKIDLLAYYALQPEIPKNHWLSETEDYVKNNITNSPFNRVWIYSFTKNKILFLYPDL
;
A
#
# COMPACT_ATOMS: atom_id res chain seq x y z
N HIS A 1 0.48 -9.22 0.08
CA HIS A 1 1.45 -9.32 1.20
C HIS A 1 0.74 -9.33 2.55
N LEU A 2 0.46 -8.20 3.24
CA LEU A 2 -0.15 -8.25 4.60
C LEU A 2 -1.46 -9.06 4.71
N LEU A 3 -2.39 -8.91 3.77
CA LEU A 3 -3.64 -9.70 3.75
C LEU A 3 -3.41 -11.17 3.41
N ASP A 4 -2.40 -11.48 2.58
CA ASP A 4 -2.04 -12.85 2.25
C ASP A 4 -1.36 -13.54 3.44
N ASP A 5 -0.50 -12.82 4.15
CA ASP A 5 0.21 -13.31 5.33
C ASP A 5 -0.79 -13.65 6.44
N GLU A 6 -1.74 -12.76 6.72
CA GLU A 6 -2.80 -13.01 7.70
C GLU A 6 -3.76 -14.14 7.26
N LYS A 7 -4.11 -14.22 5.98
CA LYS A 7 -4.87 -15.37 5.44
C LYS A 7 -4.13 -16.68 5.65
N ASN A 8 -2.80 -16.68 5.53
CA ASN A 8 -1.98 -17.88 5.69
C ASN A 8 -1.82 -18.32 7.15
N LYS A 9 -2.00 -17.40 8.11
CA LYS A 9 -2.06 -17.69 9.55
C LYS A 9 -3.39 -18.30 10.02
N LEU A 10 -4.42 -18.29 9.17
CA LEU A 10 -5.70 -18.92 9.52
C LEU A 10 -5.53 -20.43 9.76
N PRO A 11 -6.33 -21.01 10.68
CA PRO A 11 -6.46 -22.47 10.79
C PRO A 11 -6.76 -23.11 9.43
N LEU A 12 -6.22 -24.31 9.19
CA LEU A 12 -6.28 -24.99 7.89
C LEU A 12 -7.71 -25.02 7.31
N CYS A 13 -8.70 -25.33 8.14
CA CYS A 13 -10.12 -25.37 7.75
C CYS A 13 -10.64 -24.00 7.27
N LYS A 14 -10.33 -22.91 7.99
CA LYS A 14 -10.72 -21.55 7.59
C LYS A 14 -10.02 -21.15 6.29
N ARG A 15 -8.73 -21.49 6.13
CA ARG A 15 -7.96 -21.21 4.91
C ARG A 15 -8.52 -21.94 3.69
N MET A 16 -8.86 -23.23 3.83
CA MET A 16 -9.47 -24.04 2.77
C MET A 16 -10.86 -23.52 2.39
N ARG A 17 -11.70 -23.19 3.38
CA ARG A 17 -13.01 -22.55 3.16
C ARG A 17 -12.86 -21.23 2.42
N PHE A 18 -11.91 -20.38 2.81
CA PHE A 18 -11.62 -19.11 2.14
C PHE A 18 -11.21 -19.34 0.67
N LYS A 19 -10.23 -20.22 0.44
CA LYS A 19 -9.74 -20.55 -0.90
C LYS A 19 -10.85 -21.06 -1.80
N ARG A 20 -11.70 -21.97 -1.31
CA ARG A 20 -12.84 -22.50 -2.07
C ARG A 20 -13.88 -21.42 -2.37
N LYS A 21 -14.20 -20.57 -1.40
CA LYS A 21 -15.21 -19.50 -1.55
C LYS A 21 -14.80 -18.44 -2.58
N TYR A 22 -13.51 -18.12 -2.62
CA TYR A 22 -12.94 -17.04 -3.42
C TYR A 22 -11.98 -17.51 -4.52
N LYS A 23 -12.09 -18.79 -4.93
CA LYS A 23 -11.19 -19.41 -5.93
C LYS A 23 -11.08 -18.66 -7.25
N ASN A 24 -12.12 -17.92 -7.64
CA ASN A 24 -12.19 -17.16 -8.89
C ASN A 24 -12.57 -15.70 -8.61
N ALA A 25 -12.02 -15.11 -7.55
CA ALA A 25 -12.38 -13.77 -7.10
C ALA A 25 -11.17 -12.85 -6.96
N LEU A 26 -11.38 -11.61 -7.39
CA LEU A 26 -10.58 -10.45 -7.06
C LEU A 26 -11.31 -9.68 -5.95
N ILE A 27 -10.65 -9.49 -4.81
CA ILE A 27 -11.18 -8.78 -3.66
C ILE A 27 -10.46 -7.45 -3.57
N TYR A 28 -11.16 -6.36 -3.87
CA TYR A 28 -10.67 -4.99 -3.71
C TYR A 28 -11.12 -4.42 -2.37
N ILE A 29 -10.18 -3.87 -1.59
CA ILE A 29 -10.43 -3.31 -0.26
C ILE A 29 -9.85 -1.91 -0.20
N ALA A 30 -10.64 -0.90 0.16
CA ALA A 30 -10.17 0.45 0.42
C ALA A 30 -10.36 0.78 1.91
N PHE A 31 -9.27 1.13 2.60
CA PHE A 31 -9.34 1.63 3.98
C PHE A 31 -9.63 3.13 4.01
N ASP A 32 -10.05 3.66 5.15
CA ASP A 32 -10.09 5.11 5.37
C ASP A 32 -8.68 5.73 5.24
N GLU A 33 -8.61 6.85 4.52
CA GLU A 33 -7.43 7.67 4.26
C GLU A 33 -6.78 8.21 5.52
N LYS A 34 -7.59 8.54 6.53
CA LYS A 34 -7.13 9.07 7.81
C LYS A 34 -6.63 7.98 8.75
N LEU A 35 -6.80 6.70 8.40
CA LEU A 35 -6.50 5.60 9.30
C LEU A 35 -4.99 5.29 9.39
N PRO A 36 -4.38 5.25 10.60
CA PRO A 36 -2.99 4.83 10.76
C PRO A 36 -2.75 3.38 10.32
N LEU A 37 -1.55 3.08 9.81
CA LEU A 37 -1.14 1.74 9.36
C LEU A 37 -1.37 0.66 10.44
N ILE A 38 -1.08 0.97 11.71
CA ILE A 38 -1.26 0.03 12.82
C ILE A 38 -2.74 -0.35 12.97
N LYS A 39 -3.66 0.61 12.83
CA LYS A 39 -5.10 0.33 12.89
C LYS A 39 -5.55 -0.53 11.70
N ARG A 40 -5.05 -0.24 10.50
CA ARG A 40 -5.32 -1.06 9.30
C ARG A 40 -4.83 -2.50 9.46
N LYS A 41 -3.65 -2.71 10.06
CA LYS A 41 -3.15 -4.06 10.34
C LYS A 41 -4.04 -4.80 11.34
N ARG A 42 -4.48 -4.11 12.40
CA ARG A 42 -5.38 -4.66 13.41
C ARG A 42 -6.76 -5.02 12.85
N SER A 43 -7.23 -4.35 11.80
CA SER A 43 -8.51 -4.66 11.15
C SER A 43 -8.44 -5.84 10.17
N ILE A 44 -7.25 -6.30 9.77
CA ILE A 44 -7.12 -7.41 8.79
C ILE A 44 -7.78 -8.72 9.28
N PRO A 45 -7.58 -9.18 10.52
CA PRO A 45 -8.23 -10.41 11.00
C PRO A 45 -9.76 -10.31 10.94
N TYR A 46 -10.32 -9.16 11.33
CA TYR A 46 -11.76 -8.90 11.27
C TYR A 46 -12.28 -8.93 9.84
N LEU A 47 -11.58 -8.29 8.91
CA LEU A 47 -11.90 -8.32 7.49
C LEU A 47 -11.91 -9.75 6.92
N ILE A 48 -10.94 -10.58 7.30
CA ILE A 48 -10.89 -11.98 6.86
C ILE A 48 -12.09 -12.77 7.38
N ASP A 49 -12.45 -12.59 8.66
CA ASP A 49 -13.60 -13.28 9.25
C ASP A 49 -14.93 -12.81 8.63
N PHE A 50 -15.08 -11.50 8.42
CA PHE A 50 -16.18 -10.91 7.68
C PHE A 50 -16.32 -11.51 6.27
N LEU A 51 -15.22 -11.55 5.50
CA LEU A 51 -15.21 -12.20 4.17
C LEU A 51 -15.57 -13.69 4.25
N LEU A 52 -15.18 -14.41 5.31
CA LEU A 52 -15.60 -15.81 5.49
C LEU A 52 -17.11 -15.94 5.71
N ASN A 53 -17.73 -14.95 6.34
CA ASN A 53 -19.14 -14.98 6.74
C ASN A 53 -20.11 -14.33 5.73
N LEU A 54 -19.60 -13.56 4.74
CA LEU A 54 -20.44 -13.01 3.66
C LEU A 54 -21.30 -14.08 2.97
N ASN A 55 -22.59 -13.85 2.84
CA ASN A 55 -23.46 -14.75 2.10
C ASN A 55 -23.28 -14.55 0.57
N LYS A 56 -23.80 -15.49 -0.23
CA LYS A 56 -23.66 -15.43 -1.70
C LYS A 56 -24.33 -14.20 -2.32
N ASN A 57 -25.39 -13.68 -1.71
CA ASN A 57 -26.15 -12.55 -2.24
C ASN A 57 -25.40 -11.24 -2.03
N GLN A 58 -24.74 -11.07 -0.89
CA GLN A 58 -23.86 -9.93 -0.62
C GLN A 58 -22.70 -9.89 -1.61
N ILE A 59 -22.09 -11.04 -1.93
CA ILE A 59 -20.95 -11.13 -2.86
C ILE A 59 -21.29 -10.69 -4.29
N LYS A 60 -22.58 -10.68 -4.67
CA LYS A 60 -23.02 -10.26 -6.01
C LYS A 60 -23.19 -8.75 -6.16
N LYS A 61 -23.16 -7.98 -5.07
CA LYS A 61 -23.27 -6.53 -5.13
C LYS A 61 -21.96 -5.94 -5.66
N GLU A 62 -22.06 -4.89 -6.48
CA GLU A 62 -20.89 -4.15 -6.99
C GLU A 62 -20.12 -3.48 -5.86
N GLU A 63 -20.86 -2.98 -4.87
CA GLU A 63 -20.33 -2.44 -3.63
C GLU A 63 -21.06 -3.08 -2.47
N ILE A 64 -20.31 -3.45 -1.45
CA ILE A 64 -20.88 -4.09 -0.27
C ILE A 64 -20.64 -3.14 0.90
N GLU A 65 -21.74 -2.68 1.47
CA GLU A 65 -21.73 -1.85 2.67
C GLU A 65 -21.22 -2.68 3.84
N ILE A 66 -20.32 -2.08 4.64
CA ILE A 66 -19.85 -2.66 5.89
C ILE A 66 -20.27 -1.72 7.01
N ASP A 67 -21.34 -2.07 7.71
CA ASP A 67 -21.72 -1.37 8.93
C ASP A 67 -20.77 -1.75 10.09
N ASP A 68 -20.16 -2.94 10.04
CA ASP A 68 -19.38 -3.54 11.13
C ASP A 68 -17.85 -3.30 11.07
N CYS A 69 -17.32 -2.54 10.09
CA CYS A 69 -15.89 -2.25 10.00
C CYS A 69 -15.65 -0.79 9.60
N PRO A 70 -15.69 0.16 10.57
CA PRO A 70 -15.53 1.58 10.30
C PRO A 70 -14.17 1.95 9.70
N GLU A 71 -13.19 1.05 9.78
CA GLU A 71 -11.86 1.23 9.19
C GLU A 71 -11.83 1.07 7.66
N ILE A 72 -12.86 0.44 7.08
CA ILE A 72 -12.94 0.13 5.65
C ILE A 72 -13.94 1.07 5.00
N LYS A 73 -13.45 1.87 4.05
CA LYS A 73 -14.24 2.85 3.30
C LYS A 73 -15.20 2.14 2.36
N TRP A 74 -14.72 1.11 1.67
CA TRP A 74 -15.53 0.24 0.81
C TRP A 74 -14.76 -1.02 0.44
N PHE A 75 -15.49 -2.03 -0.03
CA PHE A 75 -14.91 -3.22 -0.64
C PHE A 75 -15.75 -3.71 -1.82
N ASN A 76 -15.08 -4.36 -2.77
CA ASN A 76 -15.70 -4.92 -3.97
C ASN A 76 -15.15 -6.32 -4.21
N ILE A 77 -16.02 -7.26 -4.55
CA ILE A 77 -15.65 -8.62 -4.91
C ILE A 77 -16.03 -8.87 -6.36
N GLN A 78 -15.04 -8.87 -7.25
CA GLN A 78 -15.25 -9.19 -8.65
C GLN A 78 -15.01 -10.67 -8.89
N ARG A 79 -15.97 -11.33 -9.53
CA ARG A 79 -15.84 -12.73 -9.98
C ARG A 79 -15.66 -12.74 -11.49
N GLY A 80 -14.77 -13.60 -11.98
CA GLY A 80 -14.45 -13.67 -13.40
C GLY A 80 -13.35 -14.70 -13.67
N VAL A 81 -12.56 -14.46 -14.72
CA VAL A 81 -11.43 -15.31 -15.13
C VAL A 81 -10.19 -15.03 -14.26
N TYR A 82 -10.38 -15.04 -12.94
CA TYR A 82 -9.30 -14.88 -11.97
C TYR A 82 -8.86 -16.25 -11.45
N VAL A 83 -7.56 -16.46 -11.25
CA VAL A 83 -7.02 -17.56 -10.46
C VAL A 83 -6.80 -17.04 -9.04
N GLY A 84 -7.87 -17.04 -8.25
CA GLY A 84 -7.95 -16.40 -6.94
C GLY A 84 -7.88 -17.34 -5.73
N PRO A 85 -7.99 -16.80 -4.50
CA PRO A 85 -8.29 -15.39 -4.19
C PRO A 85 -7.12 -14.44 -4.46
N ILE A 86 -7.40 -13.32 -5.13
CA ILE A 86 -6.46 -12.20 -5.32
C ILE A 86 -6.93 -11.03 -4.46
N PHE A 87 -6.06 -10.47 -3.62
CA PHE A 87 -6.34 -9.22 -2.92
C PHE A 87 -5.74 -8.04 -3.66
N ARG A 88 -6.53 -6.99 -3.87
CA ARG A 88 -6.06 -5.65 -4.18
C ARG A 88 -6.48 -4.72 -3.06
N VAL A 89 -5.51 -3.99 -2.51
CA VAL A 89 -5.82 -2.93 -1.56
C VAL A 89 -5.74 -1.64 -2.34
N GLY A 90 -6.78 -0.83 -2.27
CA GLY A 90 -6.77 0.53 -2.78
C GLY A 90 -5.59 1.28 -2.16
N GLY A 91 -4.64 1.64 -3.02
CA GLY A 91 -3.46 2.37 -2.60
C GLY A 91 -3.85 3.78 -2.16
N PHE A 92 -3.26 4.24 -1.06
CA PHE A 92 -3.41 5.60 -0.53
C PHE A 92 -2.77 6.71 -1.37
N THR A 93 -2.46 6.41 -2.63
CA THR A 93 -1.99 7.34 -3.62
C THR A 93 -2.03 6.64 -4.96
N SER A 94 -2.46 7.35 -6.00
CA SER A 94 -2.31 6.95 -7.40
C SER A 94 -0.89 6.43 -7.70
N PHE A 95 -0.75 5.62 -8.74
CA PHE A 95 0.52 4.97 -9.09
C PHE A 95 1.50 5.95 -9.76
N GLY A 96 2.81 5.75 -9.56
CA GLY A 96 3.92 6.32 -10.34
C GLY A 96 4.21 7.80 -10.16
N GLU A 97 3.21 8.65 -10.36
CA GLU A 97 3.33 10.11 -10.35
C GLU A 97 3.45 10.76 -8.96
N PRO A 98 2.79 10.26 -7.88
CA PRO A 98 2.77 11.01 -6.62
C PRO A 98 4.08 10.94 -5.85
N THR A 99 4.96 9.95 -6.05
CA THR A 99 6.24 9.90 -5.32
C THR A 99 7.17 10.99 -5.82
N LEU A 100 7.42 11.04 -7.13
CA LEU A 100 8.22 12.10 -7.76
C LEU A 100 7.58 13.48 -7.49
N ARG A 101 6.27 13.61 -7.67
CA ARG A 101 5.55 14.87 -7.38
C ARG A 101 5.69 15.30 -5.91
N LYS A 102 5.61 14.37 -4.95
CA LYS A 102 5.80 14.66 -3.52
C LYS A 102 7.25 15.06 -3.23
N ILE A 103 8.23 14.41 -3.84
CA ILE A 103 9.65 14.75 -3.69
C ILE A 103 9.92 16.14 -4.28
N LYS A 104 9.47 16.42 -5.52
CA LYS A 104 9.49 17.77 -6.12
C LYS A 104 8.87 18.82 -5.20
N GLY A 105 7.69 18.50 -4.65
CA GLY A 105 7.00 19.36 -3.70
C GLY A 105 7.77 19.59 -2.39
N LYS A 106 8.60 18.64 -1.96
CA LYS A 106 9.47 18.81 -0.78
C LYS A 106 10.72 19.63 -1.11
N PHE A 107 11.31 19.45 -2.30
CA PHE A 107 12.47 20.21 -2.78
C PHE A 107 12.13 21.70 -2.93
N ASN A 108 10.92 22.02 -3.37
CA ASN A 108 10.46 23.40 -3.57
C ASN A 108 10.02 24.12 -2.28
N LYS A 109 10.05 23.46 -1.12
CA LYS A 109 9.69 24.09 0.16
C LYS A 109 10.85 24.87 0.73
N LYS A 110 10.55 26.03 1.32
CA LYS A 110 11.48 26.77 2.16
C LYS A 110 11.38 26.25 3.59
N TYR A 111 12.52 25.84 4.14
CA TYR A 111 12.64 25.41 5.53
C TYR A 111 13.45 26.45 6.28
N GLN A 112 13.00 26.87 7.45
CA GLN A 112 13.73 27.77 8.33
C GLN A 112 14.43 26.94 9.41
N THR A 113 15.73 26.72 9.26
CA THR A 113 16.55 26.01 10.25
C THR A 113 18.04 26.33 10.03
N LYS A 114 18.84 26.24 11.09
CA LYS A 114 20.31 26.34 11.02
C LYS A 114 20.98 24.98 10.78
N ASN A 115 20.21 23.89 10.89
CA ASN A 115 20.71 22.53 10.79
C ASN A 115 20.60 22.01 9.35
N LYS A 116 21.48 21.07 8.99
CA LYS A 116 21.33 20.29 7.75
C LYS A 116 20.04 19.48 7.80
N ILE A 117 19.39 19.35 6.64
CA ILE A 117 18.14 18.62 6.51
C ILE A 117 18.38 17.40 5.62
N ASP A 118 17.96 16.23 6.07
CA ASP A 118 17.92 15.03 5.25
C ASP A 118 16.45 14.67 4.98
N LEU A 119 16.17 14.16 3.77
CA LEU A 119 14.84 13.70 3.38
C LEU A 119 14.76 12.18 3.47
N LEU A 120 13.84 11.65 4.29
CA LEU A 120 13.47 10.24 4.27
C LEU A 120 12.11 10.05 3.58
N ALA A 121 12.13 9.43 2.41
CA ALA A 121 10.93 8.97 1.72
C ALA A 121 10.60 7.53 2.15
N TYR A 122 9.56 7.40 2.96
CA TYR A 122 9.10 6.11 3.51
C TYR A 122 8.06 5.45 2.59
N TYR A 123 8.43 4.32 1.99
CA TYR A 123 7.60 3.54 1.06
C TYR A 123 7.05 2.27 1.75
N ALA A 124 5.76 2.26 2.11
CA ALA A 124 5.17 1.15 2.88
C ALA A 124 3.81 0.62 2.43
N LEU A 125 3.04 1.36 1.62
CA LEU A 125 1.63 1.08 1.37
C LEU A 125 1.29 0.73 -0.08
N GLN A 126 2.27 0.68 -0.98
CA GLN A 126 2.06 0.40 -2.39
C GLN A 126 2.51 -1.03 -2.73
N PRO A 127 1.80 -1.75 -3.62
CA PRO A 127 2.26 -3.03 -4.15
C PRO A 127 3.69 -2.91 -4.70
N GLU A 128 4.43 -4.01 -4.73
CA GLU A 128 5.77 -3.99 -5.31
C GLU A 128 5.69 -3.69 -6.81
N ILE A 129 6.04 -2.46 -7.19
CA ILE A 129 6.28 -2.11 -8.59
C ILE A 129 7.69 -2.61 -8.92
N PRO A 130 7.91 -3.31 -10.05
CA PRO A 130 9.24 -3.58 -10.55
C PRO A 130 10.08 -2.29 -10.52
N LYS A 131 11.31 -2.36 -10.00
CA LYS A 131 12.19 -1.18 -9.81
C LYS A 131 12.26 -0.27 -11.04
N ASN A 132 12.11 -0.87 -12.23
CA ASN A 132 12.44 -0.29 -13.52
C ASN A 132 11.51 0.85 -13.99
N HIS A 133 10.35 1.10 -13.37
CA HIS A 133 9.37 2.05 -13.93
C HIS A 133 9.19 3.40 -13.22
N TRP A 134 9.54 3.53 -11.93
CA TRP A 134 9.31 4.81 -11.21
C TRP A 134 10.53 5.29 -10.42
N LEU A 135 11.38 4.35 -10.00
CA LEU A 135 12.52 4.65 -9.16
C LEU A 135 13.56 5.43 -9.97
N SER A 136 13.83 5.02 -11.21
CA SER A 136 14.77 5.69 -12.13
C SER A 136 14.49 7.20 -12.25
N GLU A 137 13.27 7.61 -12.60
CA GLU A 137 12.91 9.03 -12.73
C GLU A 137 13.09 9.80 -11.41
N THR A 138 12.83 9.15 -10.29
CA THR A 138 13.01 9.73 -8.96
C THR A 138 14.49 9.89 -8.62
N GLU A 139 15.30 8.87 -8.91
CA GLU A 139 16.75 8.89 -8.72
C GLU A 139 17.39 9.99 -9.56
N ASP A 140 17.04 10.08 -10.84
CA ASP A 140 17.56 11.09 -11.77
C ASP A 140 17.18 12.49 -11.31
N TYR A 141 15.92 12.70 -10.91
CA TYR A 141 15.50 13.99 -10.35
C TYR A 141 16.30 14.37 -9.11
N VAL A 142 16.47 13.45 -8.15
CA VAL A 142 17.23 13.73 -6.93
C VAL A 142 18.69 14.05 -7.27
N LYS A 143 19.36 13.23 -8.08
CA LYS A 143 20.76 13.44 -8.48
C LYS A 143 20.95 14.81 -9.14
N ASN A 144 20.04 15.20 -10.02
CA ASN A 144 20.14 16.45 -10.78
C ASN A 144 19.77 17.71 -9.96
N ASN A 145 19.06 17.57 -8.85
CA ASN A 145 18.50 18.73 -8.13
C ASN A 145 18.96 18.86 -6.68
N ILE A 146 19.65 17.88 -6.10
CA ILE A 146 19.97 17.89 -4.66
C ILE A 146 20.82 19.10 -4.25
N THR A 147 21.74 19.52 -5.12
CA THR A 147 22.64 20.67 -4.89
C THR A 147 21.89 21.99 -4.78
N ASN A 148 20.75 22.10 -5.47
CA ASN A 148 19.86 23.27 -5.45
C ASN A 148 18.68 23.08 -4.48
N SER A 149 18.67 21.99 -3.71
CA SER A 149 17.60 21.66 -2.78
C SER A 149 17.97 22.06 -1.34
N PRO A 150 16.99 22.17 -0.43
CA PRO A 150 17.28 22.37 0.99
C PRO A 150 17.81 21.11 1.69
N PHE A 151 17.92 19.98 0.96
CA PHE A 151 18.31 18.70 1.52
C PHE A 151 19.77 18.38 1.23
N ASN A 152 20.49 17.92 2.26
CA ASN A 152 21.86 17.44 2.17
C ASN A 152 21.92 15.98 1.67
N ARG A 153 20.89 15.19 1.98
CA ARG A 153 20.79 13.78 1.58
C ARG A 153 19.33 13.34 1.44
N VAL A 154 19.09 12.38 0.55
CA VAL A 154 17.80 11.71 0.36
C VAL A 154 17.96 10.21 0.56
N TRP A 155 17.05 9.63 1.33
CA TRP A 155 16.88 8.20 1.55
C TRP A 155 15.51 7.76 1.05
N ILE A 156 15.46 6.71 0.23
CA ILE A 156 14.20 6.03 -0.11
C ILE A 156 14.22 4.67 0.57
N TYR A 157 13.43 4.51 1.62
CA TYR A 157 13.33 3.28 2.39
C TYR A 157 12.09 2.48 2.00
N SER A 158 12.28 1.21 1.66
CA SER A 158 11.20 0.25 1.44
C SER A 158 10.94 -0.54 2.71
N PHE A 159 9.77 -0.32 3.30
CA PHE A 159 9.30 -1.09 4.44
C PHE A 159 9.04 -2.56 4.06
N THR A 160 8.49 -2.80 2.86
CA THR A 160 8.20 -4.17 2.42
C THR A 160 9.45 -5.02 2.26
N LYS A 161 10.56 -4.42 1.81
CA LYS A 161 11.84 -5.09 1.63
C LYS A 161 12.79 -4.93 2.83
N ASN A 162 12.34 -4.19 3.85
CA ASN A 162 13.15 -3.75 4.98
C ASN A 162 14.56 -3.27 4.55
N LYS A 163 14.63 -2.41 3.53
CA LYS A 163 15.91 -1.95 2.98
C LYS A 163 15.82 -0.57 2.36
N ILE A 164 16.97 0.09 2.29
CA ILE A 164 17.14 1.31 1.51
C ILE A 164 17.18 0.92 0.03
N LEU A 165 16.29 1.53 -0.76
CA LEU A 165 16.24 1.37 -2.20
C LEU A 165 17.17 2.34 -2.92
N PHE A 166 17.33 3.53 -2.36
CA PHE A 166 18.13 4.61 -2.92
C PHE A 166 18.66 5.51 -1.80
N LEU A 167 19.90 5.95 -1.97
CA LEU A 167 20.64 6.84 -1.09
C LEU A 167 21.45 7.78 -1.97
N TYR A 168 21.33 9.09 -1.75
CA TYR A 168 22.16 10.07 -2.42
C TYR A 168 22.29 11.38 -1.63
N PRO A 169 23.48 11.98 -1.51
CA PRO A 169 24.79 11.39 -1.88
C PRO A 169 25.14 10.22 -0.95
N ASP A 170 25.71 9.17 -1.52
CA ASP A 170 26.36 8.10 -0.75
C ASP A 170 27.75 8.59 -0.34
N LEU A 171 28.13 8.41 0.93
CA LEU A 171 29.41 8.91 1.46
C LEU A 171 30.56 7.95 1.17
#